data_AF-A0A3M9ZGM3-F1
#
_entry.id   AF-A0A3M9ZGM3-F1
#
_cell.length_a   1.000
_cell.length_b   1.000
_cell.length_c   1.000
_cell.angle_alpha   90.00
_cell.angle_beta   90.00
_cell.angle_gamma   90.00
#
_symmetry.space_group_name_H-M   'P 1'
#
loop_
_entity.id
_entity.type
_entity.pdbx_description
1 polymer ?
#
loop_
_entity_poly.entity_id
_entity_poly.type
_entity_poly.pdbx_seq_one_letter_code
_entity_poly.pdbx_strand_id
1 'polypeptide(L)' 'MRVLQLHCDSIEYTATAKEVDCAEEGGAGTARLENALAVLVAVEAG' A
#
# COMPACT_ATOMS: atom_id res chain seq x y z
N MET A 1 2.40 -14.29 -8.68
CA MET A 1 1.60 -13.18 -8.09
C MET A 1 0.84 -13.76 -6.91
N ARG A 2 0.96 -13.13 -5.73
CA ARG A 2 0.26 -13.50 -4.50
C ARG A 2 -0.53 -12.29 -3.98
N VAL A 3 -1.73 -12.54 -3.45
CA VAL A 3 -2.68 -11.50 -3.04
C VAL A 3 -3.20 -11.79 -1.62
N LEU A 4 -3.23 -10.76 -0.77
CA LEU A 4 -3.90 -10.77 0.53
C LEU A 4 -5.01 -9.71 0.55
N GLN A 5 -6.24 -10.14 0.83
CA GLN A 5 -7.41 -9.27 0.92
C GLN A 5 -7.83 -9.13 2.38
N LEU A 6 -7.98 -7.89 2.85
CA LEU A 6 -8.38 -7.57 4.22
C LEU A 6 -9.60 -6.66 4.18
N HIS A 7 -10.72 -7.12 4.73
CA HIS A 7 -11.88 -6.27 4.98
C HIS A 7 -11.66 -5.54 6.30
N CYS A 8 -11.36 -4.25 6.21
CA CYS A 8 -10.92 -3.42 7.33
C CYS A 8 -11.97 -2.37 7.69
N ASP A 9 -12.22 -2.21 8.99
CA ASP A 9 -12.97 -1.05 9.50
C ASP A 9 -12.20 0.25 9.21
N SER A 10 -10.87 0.23 9.31
CA SER A 10 -10.00 1.31 8.83
C SER A 10 -8.62 0.79 8.43
N ILE A 11 -7.99 1.45 7.45
CA ILE A 11 -6.57 1.26 7.11
C ILE A 11 -5.89 2.61 6.96
N GLU A 12 -4.69 2.73 7.52
CA GLU A 12 -3.92 3.97 7.53
C GLU A 12 -2.48 3.68 7.09
N TYR A 13 -1.92 4.56 6.26
CA TYR A 13 -0.53 4.46 5.83
C TYR A 13 0.13 5.83 5.78
N THR A 14 1.43 5.87 6.10
CA THR A 14 2.27 7.06 5.98
C THR A 14 3.38 6.77 4.98
N ALA A 15 3.51 7.60 3.94
CA ALA A 15 4.57 7.44 2.97
C ALA A 15 5.94 7.75 3.62
N THR A 16 6.88 6.81 3.51
CA THR A 16 8.26 6.96 3.99
C THR A 16 9.21 7.24 2.84
N ALA A 17 10.51 7.40 3.15
CA ALA A 17 11.54 7.52 2.14
C ALA A 17 11.50 6.32 1.17
N LYS A 18 11.89 6.59 -0.09
CA LYS A 18 11.91 5.57 -1.15
C LYS A 18 12.85 4.43 -0.78
N GLU A 19 12.38 3.20 -0.97
CA GLU A 19 13.21 2.00 -0.81
C GLU A 19 13.85 1.53 -2.12
N VAL A 20 13.37 2.02 -3.27
CA VAL A 20 13.90 1.69 -4.60
C VAL A 20 13.99 2.94 -5.48
N ASP A 21 15.05 3.01 -6.29
CA ASP A 21 15.37 4.20 -7.11
C ASP A 21 14.29 4.53 -8.14
N CYS A 22 13.61 3.51 -8.65
CA CYS A 22 12.55 3.66 -9.66
C CYS A 22 11.18 4.00 -9.06
N ALA A 23 11.05 4.10 -7.72
CA ALA A 23 9.78 4.49 -7.12
C ALA A 23 9.41 5.92 -7.54
N GLU A 24 8.12 6.13 -7.82
CA GLU A 24 7.58 7.46 -8.08
C GLU A 24 7.87 8.41 -6.90
N GLU A 25 8.00 9.70 -7.18
CA GLU A 25 8.05 10.69 -6.11
C GLU A 25 6.69 10.73 -5.40
N GLY A 26 6.67 10.22 -4.17
CA GLY A 26 5.51 10.30 -3.31
C GLY A 26 5.34 11.71 -2.74
N GLY A 27 4.08 12.13 -2.58
CA GLY A 27 3.75 13.25 -1.70
C GLY A 27 3.97 12.85 -0.24
N ALA A 28 4.52 13.75 0.57
CA ALA A 28 4.59 13.55 2.02
C ALA A 28 3.16 13.57 2.60
N GLY A 29 2.81 12.57 3.41
CA GLY A 29 1.53 12.55 4.10
C GLY A 29 1.13 11.19 4.66
N THR A 30 0.18 11.26 5.58
CA THR A 30 -0.56 10.12 6.12
C THR A 30 -1.94 10.11 5.48
N ALA A 31 -2.36 8.94 4.98
CA ALA A 31 -3.68 8.73 4.43
C ALA A 31 -4.40 7.64 5.23
N ARG A 32 -5.70 7.86 5.46
CA ARG A 32 -6.58 6.96 6.21
C ARG A 32 -7.84 6.70 5.41
N LEU A 33 -8.22 5.43 5.29
CA LEU A 33 -9.45 4.98 4.65
C LEU A 33 -10.29 4.24 5.67
N GLU A 34 -11.58 4.56 5.72
CA GLU A 34 -12.59 3.89 6.56
C GLU A 34 -13.39 2.90 5.71
N ASN A 35 -13.81 1.79 6.29
CA ASN A 35 -14.63 0.72 5.68
C ASN A 35 -14.11 0.31 4.28
N ALA A 36 -12.88 -0.18 4.23
CA ALA A 36 -12.17 -0.46 2.98
C ALA A 36 -11.76 -1.93 2.85
N LEU A 37 -11.83 -2.46 1.63
CA LEU A 37 -11.17 -3.72 1.26
C LEU A 37 -9.73 -3.41 0.81
N ALA A 38 -8.76 -3.60 1.70
CA ALA A 38 -7.36 -3.44 1.36
C ALA A 38 -6.83 -4.69 0.63
N VAL A 39 -6.14 -4.48 -0.48
CA VAL A 39 -5.55 -5.55 -1.29
C VAL A 39 -4.05 -5.35 -1.35
N LEU A 40 -3.29 -6.20 -0.64
CA LEU A 40 -1.84 -6.23 -0.72
C LEU A 40 -1.43 -7.21 -1.83
N VAL A 41 -0.65 -6.72 -2.79
CA VAL A 41 -0.27 -7.47 -3.99
C VAL A 41 1.25 -7.63 -4.04
N ALA A 42 1.70 -8.88 -4.08
CA ALA A 42 3.08 -9.22 -4.41
C ALA A 42 3.14 -9.75 -5.85
N VAL A 43 3.81 -9.01 -6.74
CA VAL A 43 4.09 -9.44 -8.11
C VAL A 43 5.35 -10.30 -8.09
N GLU A 44 5.29 -11.47 -8.72
CA GLU A 44 6.40 -12.44 -8.71
C GLU A 44 6.79 -12.75 -10.15
N ALA A 45 8.09 -13.02 -10.37
CA ALA A 45 8.54 -13.64 -11.61
C ALA A 45 7.91 -15.04 -11.70
N GLY A 46 7.31 -15.36 -12.85
CA GLY A 46 6.66 -16.65 -13.10
C GLY A 46 7.62 -17.82 -13.15
#